data_AF-A0A7V4QQ89-F1
#
_entry.id   AF-A0A7V4QQ89-F1
#
_cell.length_a   1.000
_cell.length_b   1.000
_cell.length_c   1.000
_cell.angle_alpha   90.00
_cell.angle_beta   90.00
_cell.angle_gamma   90.00
#
_symmetry.space_group_name_H-M   'P 1'
#
loop_
_entity.id
_entity.type
_entity.pdbx_description
1 polymer ?
#
loop_
_entity_poly.entity_id
_entity_poly.type
_entity_poly.pdbx_seq_one_letter_code
_entity_poly.pdbx_strand_id
1 'polypeptide(L)'
;MKERIDKLLVERGFVESRTKAQKIISEFGVKVDEQIVKDSSKMVDKSSKIEIIQQYEYVSAGGYKLEGLLKTGFVDVKDKVCFDVGSSTGGFVECLLRFGAKKVYCCDVGKGLLHPKLRSDKRVVLFEGVNFRYFVELGYKEKIEDKIDVFTIDVSFISLTKILPVVKKIEKTPHVVIALIKPQFECEPKCVKKGVVREEKYRLEAVQKIVSFAESLGYKKIVTEESKIKGKEGNIEYFAVFGLNQ
;
A
#
# COMPACT_ATOMS: atom_id res chain seq x y z
N MET A 1 9.27 32.18 -22.69
CA MET A 1 7.87 32.27 -22.18
C MET A 1 7.85 31.53 -20.86
N LYS A 2 7.26 32.08 -19.79
CA LYS A 2 7.32 31.45 -18.46
C LYS A 2 6.11 30.57 -18.17
N GLU A 3 6.31 29.49 -17.43
CA GLU A 3 5.28 28.56 -16.96
C GLU A 3 5.61 28.06 -15.55
N ARG A 4 4.60 27.61 -14.81
CA ARG A 4 4.82 27.02 -13.49
C ARG A 4 5.60 25.72 -13.61
N ILE A 5 6.60 25.54 -12.75
CA ILE A 5 7.44 24.35 -12.74
C ILE A 5 6.64 23.05 -12.56
N ASP A 6 5.56 23.07 -11.75
CA ASP A 6 4.69 21.89 -11.56
C ASP A 6 3.97 21.43 -12.84
N LYS A 7 3.53 22.37 -13.68
CA LYS A 7 2.96 22.09 -14.99
C LYS A 7 4.03 21.65 -15.98
N LEU A 8 5.15 22.36 -16.00
CA LEU A 8 6.22 22.11 -16.96
C LEU A 8 6.83 20.72 -16.80
N LEU A 9 6.92 20.19 -15.58
CA LEU A 9 7.33 18.80 -15.33
C LEU A 9 6.35 17.78 -15.94
N VAL A 10 5.05 18.05 -15.94
CA VAL A 10 4.05 17.17 -16.55
C VAL A 10 4.06 17.30 -18.07
N GLU A 11 4.06 18.54 -18.58
CA GLU A 11 4.10 18.83 -20.03
C GLU A 11 5.30 18.18 -20.72
N ARG A 12 6.46 18.14 -20.05
CA ARG A 12 7.69 17.53 -20.55
C ARG A 12 7.85 16.04 -20.20
N GLY A 13 6.84 15.42 -19.59
CA GLY A 13 6.84 13.98 -19.29
C GLY A 13 7.78 13.54 -18.16
N PHE A 14 8.28 14.46 -17.34
CA PHE A 14 9.10 14.10 -16.18
C PHE A 14 8.30 13.41 -15.08
N VAL A 15 7.03 13.76 -14.94
CA VAL A 15 6.10 13.21 -13.95
C VAL A 15 4.68 13.14 -14.51
N GLU A 16 3.88 12.26 -13.92
CA GLU A 16 2.62 11.81 -14.50
C GLU A 16 1.41 12.68 -14.11
N SER A 17 1.57 13.50 -13.08
CA SER A 17 0.51 14.40 -12.61
C SER A 17 1.08 15.63 -11.92
N ARG A 18 0.30 16.72 -11.93
CA ARG A 18 0.68 17.96 -11.24
C ARG A 18 0.82 17.75 -9.73
N THR A 19 -0.02 16.90 -9.14
CA THR A 19 0.07 16.57 -7.71
C THR A 19 1.39 15.86 -7.38
N LYS A 20 1.83 14.92 -8.23
CA LYS A 20 3.14 14.24 -8.08
C LYS A 20 4.29 15.22 -8.26
N ALA A 21 4.19 16.12 -9.25
CA ALA A 21 5.14 17.21 -9.47
C ALA A 21 5.30 18.08 -8.23
N GLN A 22 4.18 18.60 -7.71
CA GLN A 22 4.16 19.48 -6.53
C GLN A 22 4.80 18.80 -5.32
N LYS A 23 4.47 17.52 -5.11
CA LYS A 23 5.02 16.75 -4.00
C LYS A 23 6.54 16.57 -4.12
N ILE A 24 7.02 16.14 -5.29
CA ILE A 24 8.47 16.01 -5.60
C ILE A 24 9.20 17.34 -5.40
N ILE A 25 8.67 18.43 -5.96
CA ILE A 25 9.26 19.75 -5.86
C ILE A 25 9.34 20.20 -4.39
N SER A 26 8.27 20.03 -3.62
CA SER A 26 8.26 20.44 -2.21
C SER A 26 9.20 19.60 -1.34
N GLU A 27 9.30 18.29 -1.58
CA GLU A 27 10.01 17.36 -0.72
C GLU A 27 11.50 17.29 -1.08
N PHE A 28 11.82 17.08 -2.35
CA PHE A 28 13.19 16.86 -2.84
C PHE A 28 13.78 18.09 -3.51
N GLY A 29 12.93 18.97 -4.04
CA GLY A 29 13.35 20.02 -4.95
C GLY A 29 13.62 19.50 -6.36
N VAL A 30 13.61 20.42 -7.32
CA VAL A 30 14.02 20.16 -8.71
C VAL A 30 15.06 21.18 -9.11
N LYS A 31 16.03 20.77 -9.93
CA LYS A 31 17.09 21.63 -10.40
C LYS A 31 16.64 22.31 -11.70
N VAL A 32 16.63 23.64 -11.72
CA VAL A 32 16.26 24.48 -12.86
C VAL A 32 17.43 25.42 -13.13
N ASP A 33 18.09 25.25 -14.27
CA ASP A 33 19.29 26.02 -14.64
C ASP A 33 20.31 26.12 -13.48
N GLU A 34 20.67 24.96 -12.94
CA GLU A 34 21.59 24.80 -11.79
C GLU A 34 21.08 25.26 -10.41
N GLN A 35 19.86 25.81 -10.31
CA GLN A 35 19.27 26.23 -9.03
C GLN A 35 18.22 25.24 -8.51
N ILE A 36 18.25 24.95 -7.22
CA ILE A 36 17.22 24.12 -6.57
C ILE A 36 15.95 24.95 -6.34
N VAL A 37 14.83 24.45 -6.88
CA VAL A 37 13.50 25.01 -6.71
C VAL A 37 12.67 24.07 -5.83
N LYS A 38 12.15 24.60 -4.71
CA LYS A 38 11.21 23.89 -3.82
C LYS A 38 9.79 24.46 -3.82
N ASP A 39 9.59 25.63 -4.44
CA ASP A 39 8.26 26.19 -4.67
C ASP A 39 7.68 25.65 -5.99
N SER A 40 6.67 24.80 -5.87
CA SER A 40 5.98 24.19 -7.00
C SER A 40 5.23 25.16 -7.90
N SER A 41 4.97 26.38 -7.41
CA SER A 41 4.31 27.44 -8.15
C SER A 41 5.29 28.40 -8.86
N LYS A 42 6.61 28.21 -8.67
CA LYS A 42 7.63 29.08 -9.29
C LYS A 42 7.49 29.08 -10.82
N MET A 43 7.43 30.29 -11.38
CA MET A 43 7.43 30.52 -12.81
C MET A 43 8.87 30.42 -13.36
N VAL A 44 9.11 29.49 -14.27
CA VAL A 44 10.42 29.23 -14.91
C VAL A 44 10.28 29.37 -16.42
N ASP A 45 11.38 29.63 -17.15
CA ASP A 45 11.27 29.69 -18.61
C ASP A 45 10.97 28.29 -19.18
N LYS A 46 10.08 28.22 -20.17
CA LYS A 46 9.79 26.99 -20.91
C LYS A 46 11.00 26.44 -21.66
N SER A 47 12.13 27.16 -21.78
CA SER A 47 13.40 26.63 -22.29
C SER A 47 14.40 26.21 -21.20
N SER A 48 14.14 26.47 -19.92
CA SER A 48 15.06 26.15 -18.83
C SER A 48 15.40 24.65 -18.81
N LYS A 49 16.66 24.32 -18.50
CA LYS A 49 17.10 22.95 -18.28
C LYS A 49 16.56 22.50 -16.93
N ILE A 50 15.81 21.40 -16.93
CA ILE A 50 15.17 20.86 -15.72
C ILE A 50 15.70 19.47 -15.48
N GLU A 51 16.07 19.21 -14.23
CA GLU A 51 16.52 17.90 -13.75
C GLU A 51 15.80 17.60 -12.44
N ILE A 52 15.24 16.39 -12.32
CA ILE A 52 14.67 15.93 -11.06
C ILE A 52 15.78 15.32 -10.22
N ILE A 53 16.02 15.91 -9.05
CA ILE A 53 17.06 15.50 -8.10
C ILE A 53 16.74 14.12 -7.53
N GLN A 54 15.47 13.89 -7.15
CA GLN A 54 14.99 12.62 -6.62
C GLN A 54 13.50 12.43 -6.94
N GLN A 55 13.09 11.20 -7.23
CA GLN A 55 11.70 10.83 -7.48
C GLN A 55 11.20 9.85 -6.43
N TYR A 56 9.88 9.78 -6.24
CA TYR A 56 9.31 8.65 -5.52
C TYR A 56 9.56 7.37 -6.32
N GLU A 57 10.22 6.43 -5.68
CA GLU A 57 10.49 5.11 -6.19
C GLU A 57 9.18 4.35 -6.39
N TYR A 58 8.19 4.52 -5.51
CA TYR A 58 6.90 3.86 -5.59
C TYR A 58 5.79 4.75 -6.16
N VAL A 59 4.78 4.12 -6.81
CA VAL A 59 3.55 4.81 -7.27
C VAL A 59 2.75 5.45 -6.14
N SER A 60 2.93 4.99 -4.90
CA SER A 60 2.28 5.58 -3.73
C SER A 60 3.12 5.37 -2.46
N ALA A 61 2.78 6.13 -1.41
CA ALA A 61 3.43 6.02 -0.10
C ALA A 61 3.27 4.63 0.53
N GLY A 62 2.28 3.84 0.11
CA GLY A 62 2.10 2.46 0.56
C GLY A 62 3.32 1.59 0.25
N GLY A 63 3.96 1.77 -0.92
CA GLY A 63 5.12 0.96 -1.28
C GLY A 63 6.27 1.05 -0.28
N TYR A 64 6.54 2.26 0.20
CA TYR A 64 7.56 2.48 1.24
C TYR A 64 7.20 1.89 2.61
N LYS A 65 5.90 1.79 2.95
CA LYS A 65 5.46 1.12 4.18
C LYS A 65 5.84 -0.37 4.13
N LEU A 66 5.42 -1.05 3.06
CA LEU A 66 5.71 -2.47 2.90
C LEU A 66 7.21 -2.72 2.75
N GLU A 67 7.92 -1.84 2.03
CA GLU A 67 9.38 -1.93 1.91
C GLU A 67 10.07 -1.89 3.28
N GLY A 68 9.63 -0.97 4.15
CA GLY A 68 10.17 -0.85 5.50
C GLY A 68 10.08 -2.14 6.31
N LEU A 69 8.99 -2.90 6.13
CA LEU A 69 8.77 -4.21 6.72
C LEU A 69 9.61 -5.30 6.02
N LEU A 70 9.58 -5.39 4.69
CA LEU A 70 10.30 -6.46 3.97
C LEU A 70 11.82 -6.37 4.17
N LYS A 71 12.38 -5.16 4.32
CA LYS A 71 13.80 -4.95 4.64
C LYS A 71 14.22 -5.49 6.02
N THR A 72 13.29 -5.79 6.92
CA THR A 72 13.61 -6.45 8.21
C THR A 72 14.00 -7.92 8.04
N GLY A 73 13.62 -8.55 6.93
CA GLY A 73 13.84 -9.97 6.68
C GLY A 73 12.82 -10.90 7.36
N PHE A 74 11.77 -10.38 8.01
CA PHE A 74 10.74 -11.23 8.64
C PHE A 74 9.92 -12.06 7.65
N VAL A 75 9.75 -11.56 6.42
CA VAL A 75 9.02 -12.24 5.35
C VAL A 75 9.81 -12.13 4.06
N ASP A 76 9.99 -13.28 3.41
CA ASP A 76 10.51 -13.33 2.04
C ASP A 76 9.36 -13.49 1.05
N VAL A 77 9.35 -12.63 0.03
CA VAL A 77 8.37 -12.64 -1.06
C VAL A 77 9.00 -13.04 -2.40
N LYS A 78 10.32 -13.29 -2.43
CA LYS A 78 11.03 -13.67 -3.64
C LYS A 78 10.52 -15.01 -4.16
N ASP A 79 10.24 -15.06 -5.45
CA ASP A 79 9.71 -16.21 -6.17
C ASP A 79 8.36 -16.74 -5.63
N LYS A 80 7.69 -15.96 -4.77
CA LYS A 80 6.37 -16.28 -4.18
C LYS A 80 5.22 -15.75 -5.02
N VAL A 81 4.09 -16.43 -4.92
CA VAL A 81 2.80 -15.90 -5.40
C VAL A 81 2.15 -15.11 -4.28
N CYS A 82 1.89 -13.84 -4.54
CA CYS A 82 1.30 -12.92 -3.58
C CYS A 82 -0.14 -12.57 -3.95
N PHE A 83 -0.94 -12.21 -2.95
CA PHE A 83 -2.27 -11.64 -3.12
C PHE A 83 -2.38 -10.35 -2.30
N ASP A 84 -2.59 -9.23 -2.98
CA ASP A 84 -2.75 -7.92 -2.38
C ASP A 84 -4.24 -7.52 -2.30
N VAL A 85 -4.70 -7.26 -1.08
CA VAL A 85 -6.09 -6.88 -0.76
C VAL A 85 -6.13 -5.38 -0.44
N GLY A 86 -6.82 -4.62 -1.29
CA GLY A 86 -6.86 -3.15 -1.22
C GLY A 86 -5.76 -2.49 -2.06
N SER A 87 -5.51 -3.00 -3.27
CA SER A 87 -4.35 -2.60 -4.08
C SER A 87 -4.29 -1.13 -4.45
N SER A 88 -5.43 -0.44 -4.52
CA SER A 88 -5.53 0.99 -4.81
C SER A 88 -4.68 1.37 -6.03
N THR A 89 -3.79 2.34 -5.88
CA THR A 89 -2.85 2.78 -6.93
C THR A 89 -1.69 1.81 -7.18
N GLY A 90 -1.46 0.84 -6.29
CA GLY A 90 -0.49 -0.25 -6.48
C GLY A 90 0.82 -0.11 -5.72
N GLY A 91 0.86 0.64 -4.62
CA GLY A 91 2.09 0.82 -3.83
C GLY A 91 2.66 -0.50 -3.30
N PHE A 92 1.82 -1.31 -2.67
CA PHE A 92 2.22 -2.64 -2.17
C PHE A 92 2.54 -3.59 -3.33
N VAL A 93 1.71 -3.60 -4.39
CA VAL A 93 1.96 -4.39 -5.61
C VAL A 93 3.35 -4.11 -6.18
N GLU A 94 3.70 -2.84 -6.37
CA GLU A 94 5.03 -2.47 -6.88
C GLU A 94 6.15 -2.94 -5.94
N CYS A 95 5.96 -2.81 -4.63
CA CYS A 95 6.92 -3.29 -3.64
C CYS A 95 7.14 -4.80 -3.72
N LEU A 96 6.07 -5.59 -3.76
CA LEU A 96 6.15 -7.05 -3.94
C LEU A 96 6.91 -7.42 -5.22
N LEU A 97 6.58 -6.79 -6.35
CA LEU A 97 7.24 -7.06 -7.64
C LEU A 97 8.73 -6.71 -7.64
N ARG A 98 9.13 -5.64 -6.94
CA ARG A 98 10.54 -5.25 -6.79
C ARG A 98 11.33 -6.18 -5.90
N PHE A 99 10.69 -6.72 -4.85
CA PHE A 99 11.27 -7.71 -3.97
C PHE A 99 11.22 -9.14 -4.55
N GLY A 100 10.85 -9.27 -5.83
CA GLY A 100 10.99 -10.52 -6.58
C GLY A 100 9.77 -11.43 -6.51
N ALA A 101 8.58 -10.94 -6.14
CA ALA A 101 7.36 -11.73 -6.24
C ALA A 101 7.17 -12.26 -7.68
N LYS A 102 6.87 -13.55 -7.79
CA LYS A 102 6.65 -14.25 -9.06
C LYS A 102 5.37 -13.77 -9.74
N LYS A 103 4.31 -13.56 -8.96
CA LYS A 103 2.99 -13.14 -9.40
C LYS A 103 2.26 -12.41 -8.28
N VAL A 104 1.44 -11.42 -8.60
CA VAL A 104 0.63 -10.67 -7.63
C VAL A 104 -0.82 -10.61 -8.12
N TYR A 105 -1.71 -11.29 -7.41
CA TYR A 105 -3.16 -11.09 -7.54
C TYR A 105 -3.54 -9.82 -6.77
N CYS A 106 -4.37 -8.97 -7.36
CA CYS A 106 -4.73 -7.67 -6.82
C CYS A 106 -6.24 -7.56 -6.74
N CYS A 107 -6.79 -7.30 -5.54
CA CYS A 107 -8.22 -7.08 -5.36
C CYS A 107 -8.47 -5.66 -4.84
N ASP A 108 -9.39 -4.95 -5.49
CA ASP A 108 -9.84 -3.64 -5.02
C ASP A 108 -11.33 -3.42 -5.31
N VAL A 109 -11.99 -2.65 -4.44
CA VAL A 109 -13.39 -2.23 -4.60
C VAL A 109 -13.56 -1.17 -5.67
N GLY A 110 -12.52 -0.38 -5.92
CA GLY A 110 -12.47 0.60 -6.99
C GLY A 110 -12.18 -0.03 -8.34
N LYS A 111 -12.40 0.76 -9.40
CA LYS A 111 -12.08 0.42 -10.79
C LYS A 111 -11.14 1.47 -11.37
N GLY A 112 -10.17 1.04 -12.17
CA GLY A 112 -9.24 1.94 -12.84
C GLY A 112 -8.22 2.58 -11.90
N LEU A 113 -8.02 2.07 -10.69
CA LEU A 113 -7.14 2.69 -9.70
C LEU A 113 -5.67 2.32 -9.91
N LEU A 114 -5.40 1.05 -10.26
CA LEU A 114 -4.03 0.56 -10.38
C LEU A 114 -3.27 1.30 -11.48
N HIS A 115 -2.06 1.75 -11.16
CA HIS A 115 -1.19 2.50 -12.06
C HIS A 115 -0.99 1.79 -13.41
N PRO A 116 -1.01 2.50 -14.56
CA PRO A 116 -0.89 1.88 -15.89
C PRO A 116 0.31 0.95 -16.07
N LYS A 117 1.48 1.35 -15.53
CA LYS A 117 2.69 0.52 -15.56
C LYS A 117 2.53 -0.84 -14.88
N LEU A 118 1.79 -0.90 -13.77
CA LEU A 118 1.55 -2.13 -13.01
C LEU A 118 0.46 -2.97 -13.66
N ARG A 119 -0.58 -2.31 -14.19
CA ARG A 119 -1.63 -2.98 -14.98
C ARG A 119 -1.08 -3.69 -16.21
N SER A 120 0.01 -3.18 -16.79
CA SER A 120 0.65 -3.76 -17.97
C SER A 120 1.69 -4.85 -17.62
N ASP A 121 2.01 -5.07 -16.35
CA ASP A 121 2.96 -6.10 -15.92
C ASP A 121 2.29 -7.48 -15.99
N LYS A 122 2.90 -8.42 -16.73
CA LYS A 122 2.38 -9.78 -16.93
C LYS A 122 2.27 -10.60 -15.65
N ARG A 123 2.95 -10.19 -14.59
CA ARG A 123 2.90 -10.83 -13.27
C ARG A 123 1.69 -10.37 -12.44
N VAL A 124 0.94 -9.38 -12.90
CA VAL A 124 -0.21 -8.81 -12.18
C VAL A 124 -1.52 -9.36 -12.72
N VAL A 125 -2.40 -9.83 -11.82
CA VAL A 125 -3.77 -10.25 -12.15
C VAL A 125 -4.75 -9.41 -11.35
N LEU A 126 -5.75 -8.83 -12.01
CA LEU A 126 -6.65 -7.83 -11.41
C LEU A 126 -8.07 -8.35 -11.16
N PHE A 127 -8.57 -8.08 -9.96
CA PHE A 127 -9.97 -8.19 -9.56
C PHE A 127 -10.48 -6.81 -9.11
N GLU A 128 -10.97 -6.02 -10.06
CA GLU A 128 -11.45 -4.65 -9.82
C GLU A 128 -12.96 -4.58 -9.62
N GLY A 129 -13.43 -3.62 -8.83
CA GLY A 129 -14.85 -3.52 -8.48
C GLY A 129 -15.32 -4.67 -7.59
N VAL A 130 -14.40 -5.37 -6.93
CA VAL A 130 -14.70 -6.57 -6.13
C VAL A 130 -14.54 -6.23 -4.65
N ASN A 131 -15.62 -6.40 -3.91
CA ASN A 131 -15.55 -6.34 -2.45
C ASN A 131 -15.00 -7.66 -1.91
N PHE A 132 -13.76 -7.61 -1.41
CA PHE A 132 -13.06 -8.79 -0.93
C PHE A 132 -13.82 -9.59 0.13
N ARG A 133 -14.72 -8.96 0.90
CA ARG A 133 -15.60 -9.66 1.87
C ARG A 133 -16.43 -10.77 1.26
N TYR A 134 -16.75 -10.64 -0.03
CA TYR A 134 -17.60 -11.55 -0.79
C TYR A 134 -16.82 -12.29 -1.87
N PHE A 135 -15.48 -12.25 -1.84
CA PHE A 135 -14.63 -12.77 -2.91
C PHE A 135 -14.88 -14.26 -3.19
N VAL A 136 -15.05 -15.05 -2.13
CA VAL A 136 -15.31 -16.49 -2.22
C VAL A 136 -16.76 -16.75 -2.59
N GLU A 137 -17.70 -16.04 -1.96
CA GLU A 137 -19.14 -16.19 -2.22
C GLU A 137 -19.53 -15.82 -3.66
N LEU A 138 -18.80 -14.91 -4.29
CA LEU A 138 -18.98 -14.49 -5.68
C LEU A 138 -18.22 -15.35 -6.70
N GLY A 139 -17.53 -16.41 -6.26
CA GLY A 139 -16.86 -17.35 -7.15
C GLY A 139 -15.56 -16.82 -7.78
N TYR A 140 -14.88 -15.85 -7.15
CA TYR A 140 -13.58 -15.38 -7.64
C TYR A 140 -12.41 -16.26 -7.21
N LYS A 141 -12.59 -17.09 -6.18
CA LYS A 141 -11.56 -18.03 -5.72
C LYS A 141 -11.16 -19.00 -6.82
N GLU A 142 -12.12 -19.45 -7.60
CA GLU A 142 -12.01 -20.40 -8.71
C GLU A 142 -11.19 -19.83 -9.88
N LYS A 143 -10.96 -18.50 -9.91
CA LYS A 143 -10.11 -17.81 -10.88
C LYS A 143 -8.65 -17.69 -10.42
N ILE A 144 -8.32 -18.18 -9.23
CA ILE A 144 -6.96 -18.24 -8.71
C ILE A 144 -6.42 -19.64 -9.04
N GLU A 145 -5.48 -19.72 -9.96
CA GLU A 145 -4.88 -20.98 -10.41
C GLU A 145 -3.68 -21.42 -9.55
N ASP A 146 -3.07 -20.45 -8.86
CA ASP A 146 -1.85 -20.67 -8.10
C ASP A 146 -2.14 -20.78 -6.60
N LYS A 147 -1.33 -21.58 -5.89
CA LYS A 147 -1.24 -21.50 -4.42
C LYS A 147 -0.77 -20.10 -4.03
N ILE A 148 -1.42 -19.47 -3.05
CA ILE A 148 -0.98 -18.17 -2.53
C ILE A 148 -0.03 -18.38 -1.36
N ASP A 149 1.17 -17.84 -1.43
CA ASP A 149 2.15 -17.95 -0.35
C ASP A 149 2.09 -16.78 0.62
N VAL A 150 1.78 -15.57 0.12
CA VAL A 150 1.77 -14.34 0.92
C VAL A 150 0.54 -13.48 0.59
N PHE A 151 -0.21 -13.10 1.61
CA PHE A 151 -1.25 -12.09 1.50
C PHE A 151 -0.77 -10.75 2.06
N THR A 152 -1.02 -9.67 1.35
CA THR A 152 -0.87 -8.30 1.88
C THR A 152 -2.25 -7.65 2.01
N ILE A 153 -2.50 -6.92 3.09
CA ILE A 153 -3.80 -6.30 3.35
C ILE A 153 -3.61 -4.83 3.75
N ASP A 154 -3.99 -3.91 2.87
CA ASP A 154 -4.01 -2.46 3.10
C ASP A 154 -5.39 -1.87 2.74
N VAL A 155 -6.38 -2.15 3.59
CA VAL A 155 -7.77 -1.70 3.38
C VAL A 155 -8.10 -0.48 4.25
N SER A 156 -9.11 0.28 3.86
CA SER A 156 -9.62 1.43 4.62
C SER A 156 -11.13 1.33 4.82
N PHE A 157 -11.66 1.96 5.88
CA PHE A 157 -13.09 1.98 6.21
C PHE A 157 -13.70 0.61 6.53
N ILE A 158 -12.85 -0.38 6.83
CA ILE A 158 -13.27 -1.73 7.19
C ILE A 158 -12.29 -2.32 8.20
N SER A 159 -12.82 -3.11 9.13
CA SER A 159 -12.01 -3.87 10.08
C SER A 159 -11.42 -5.13 9.44
N LEU A 160 -10.17 -5.44 9.75
CA LEU A 160 -9.48 -6.67 9.37
C LEU A 160 -10.24 -7.92 9.83
N THR A 161 -11.06 -7.82 10.89
CA THR A 161 -11.95 -8.91 11.34
C THR A 161 -12.92 -9.40 10.26
N LYS A 162 -13.21 -8.57 9.24
CA LYS A 162 -14.07 -8.92 8.10
C LYS A 162 -13.29 -9.44 6.88
N ILE A 163 -11.97 -9.28 6.87
CA ILE A 163 -11.09 -9.63 5.75
C ILE A 163 -10.37 -10.96 6.02
N LEU A 164 -9.78 -11.11 7.21
CA LEU A 164 -8.99 -12.29 7.58
C LEU A 164 -9.74 -13.64 7.44
N PRO A 165 -11.05 -13.74 7.73
CA PRO A 165 -11.78 -14.98 7.49
C PRO A 165 -11.83 -15.36 6.01
N VAL A 166 -11.88 -14.38 5.11
CA VAL A 166 -11.90 -14.63 3.65
C VAL A 166 -10.54 -15.12 3.17
N VAL A 167 -9.45 -14.54 3.66
CA VAL A 167 -8.08 -15.03 3.37
C VAL A 167 -7.96 -16.52 3.68
N LYS A 168 -8.41 -16.94 4.87
CA LYS A 168 -8.41 -18.34 5.29
C LYS A 168 -9.31 -19.24 4.45
N LYS A 169 -10.40 -18.71 3.87
CA LYS A 169 -11.26 -19.44 2.93
C LYS A 169 -10.58 -19.62 1.57
N ILE A 170 -9.79 -18.64 1.13
CA ILE A 170 -9.04 -18.69 -0.14
C ILE A 170 -7.93 -19.73 -0.05
N GLU A 171 -7.02 -19.58 0.92
CA GLU A 171 -5.86 -20.46 1.08
C GLU A 171 -5.94 -21.23 2.41
N LYS A 172 -5.97 -22.57 2.31
CA LYS A 172 -6.04 -23.47 3.47
C LYS A 172 -4.69 -24.09 3.81
N THR A 173 -3.72 -24.01 2.90
CA THR A 173 -2.36 -24.50 3.09
C THR A 173 -1.49 -23.43 3.77
N PRO A 174 -0.28 -23.77 4.23
CA PRO A 174 0.59 -22.80 4.88
C PRO A 174 0.90 -21.57 4.00
N HIS A 175 0.63 -20.40 4.57
CA HIS A 175 0.84 -19.08 3.97
C HIS A 175 1.11 -18.02 5.04
N VAL A 176 1.65 -16.89 4.61
CA VAL A 176 1.92 -15.71 5.45
C VAL A 176 0.90 -14.63 5.13
N VAL A 177 0.50 -13.87 6.14
CA VAL A 177 -0.31 -12.66 6.00
C VAL A 177 0.46 -11.49 6.57
N ILE A 178 0.54 -10.42 5.81
CA ILE A 178 1.03 -9.10 6.21
C ILE A 178 -0.18 -8.15 6.19
N ALA A 179 -0.68 -7.79 7.36
CA ALA A 179 -1.84 -6.91 7.48
C ALA A 179 -1.44 -5.55 8.07
N LEU A 180 -1.92 -4.46 7.45
CA LEU A 180 -1.76 -3.12 8.00
C LEU A 180 -2.97 -2.80 8.90
N ILE A 181 -2.73 -2.80 10.20
CA ILE A 181 -3.69 -2.41 11.24
C ILE A 181 -3.75 -0.89 11.28
N LYS A 182 -4.95 -0.37 11.03
CA LYS A 182 -5.27 1.06 11.06
C LYS A 182 -6.21 1.34 12.23
N PRO A 183 -5.70 1.78 13.40
CA PRO A 183 -6.52 1.94 14.61
C PRO A 183 -7.83 2.70 14.40
N GLN A 184 -7.83 3.73 13.54
CA GLN A 184 -9.00 4.53 13.20
C GLN A 184 -10.16 3.74 12.56
N PHE A 185 -9.91 2.54 12.03
CA PHE A 185 -10.93 1.63 11.50
C PHE A 185 -11.20 0.42 12.40
N GLU A 186 -10.46 0.29 13.50
CA GLU A 186 -10.53 -0.84 14.42
C GLU A 186 -11.08 -0.49 15.81
N CYS A 187 -10.84 0.74 16.26
CA CYS A 187 -11.35 1.27 17.51
C CYS A 187 -12.84 1.59 17.42
N GLU A 188 -13.47 1.74 18.60
CA GLU A 188 -14.81 2.30 18.68
C GLU A 188 -14.82 3.78 18.24
N PRO A 189 -15.95 4.29 17.69
CA PRO A 189 -16.05 5.67 17.21
C PRO A 189 -15.65 6.74 18.24
N LYS A 190 -15.92 6.50 19.52
CA LYS A 190 -15.57 7.42 20.62
C LYS A 190 -14.06 7.66 20.78
N CYS A 191 -13.24 6.70 20.37
CA CYS A 191 -11.78 6.76 20.46
C CYS A 191 -11.15 7.49 19.27
N VAL A 192 -11.93 7.81 18.23
CA VAL A 192 -11.47 8.44 16.99
C VAL A 192 -11.89 9.91 16.99
N LYS A 193 -10.92 10.82 17.17
CA LYS A 193 -11.19 12.27 17.18
C LYS A 193 -10.74 12.88 15.86
N LYS A 194 -11.69 13.40 15.07
CA LYS A 194 -11.45 13.98 13.73
C LYS A 194 -10.67 13.01 12.82
N GLY A 195 -11.07 11.73 12.79
CA GLY A 195 -10.41 10.71 11.95
C GLY A 195 -9.07 10.18 12.50
N VAL A 196 -8.60 10.65 13.66
CA VAL A 196 -7.28 10.29 14.21
C VAL A 196 -7.40 9.64 15.60
N VAL A 197 -6.66 8.55 15.80
CA VAL A 197 -6.50 7.88 17.11
C VAL A 197 -5.21 8.37 17.79
N ARG A 198 -5.35 9.37 18.66
CA ARG A 198 -4.21 10.05 19.31
C ARG A 198 -3.67 9.30 20.53
N GLU A 199 -4.55 8.67 21.29
CA GLU A 199 -4.19 7.99 22.53
C GLU A 199 -3.60 6.61 22.21
N GLU A 200 -2.39 6.36 22.72
CA GLU A 200 -1.65 5.13 22.48
C GLU A 200 -2.39 3.89 22.97
N LYS A 201 -3.03 3.99 24.13
CA LYS A 201 -3.88 2.94 24.69
C LYS A 201 -4.87 2.40 23.65
N TYR A 202 -5.62 3.27 22.97
CA TYR A 202 -6.60 2.85 21.98
C TYR A 202 -5.96 2.24 20.74
N ARG A 203 -4.77 2.71 20.35
CA ARG A 203 -4.01 2.10 19.24
C ARG A 203 -3.58 0.67 19.58
N LEU A 204 -3.03 0.45 20.77
CA LEU A 204 -2.61 -0.86 21.23
C LEU A 204 -3.79 -1.80 21.45
N GLU A 205 -4.93 -1.31 21.96
CA GLU A 205 -6.18 -2.08 22.05
C GLU A 205 -6.66 -2.55 20.67
N ALA A 206 -6.58 -1.68 19.65
CA ALA A 206 -6.90 -2.07 18.27
C ALA A 206 -5.94 -3.14 17.73
N VAL A 207 -4.64 -3.02 18.00
CA VAL A 207 -3.66 -4.04 17.63
C VAL A 207 -4.00 -5.37 18.30
N GLN A 208 -4.17 -5.37 19.63
CA GLN A 208 -4.47 -6.57 20.40
C GLN A 208 -5.77 -7.25 19.93
N LYS A 209 -6.81 -6.48 19.64
CA LYS A 209 -8.07 -6.99 19.08
C LYS A 209 -7.83 -7.78 17.78
N ILE A 210 -7.02 -7.25 16.87
CA ILE A 210 -6.74 -7.92 15.59
C ILE A 210 -5.84 -9.14 15.78
N VAL A 211 -4.82 -9.04 16.62
CA VAL A 211 -3.93 -10.16 16.97
C VAL A 211 -4.77 -11.32 17.54
N SER A 212 -5.56 -11.08 18.58
CA SER A 212 -6.40 -12.13 19.20
C SER A 212 -7.45 -12.69 18.24
N PHE A 213 -8.00 -11.86 17.34
CA PHE A 213 -8.89 -12.37 16.31
C PHE A 213 -8.16 -13.28 15.32
N ALA A 214 -6.96 -12.92 14.87
CA ALA A 214 -6.16 -13.77 14.00
C ALA A 214 -5.79 -15.11 14.68
N GLU A 215 -5.47 -15.09 15.97
CA GLU A 215 -5.21 -16.30 16.77
C GLU A 215 -6.45 -17.21 16.84
N SER A 216 -7.65 -16.63 17.02
CA SER A 216 -8.90 -17.40 16.99
C SER A 216 -9.19 -18.04 15.63
N LEU A 217 -8.60 -17.49 14.56
CA LEU A 217 -8.61 -18.09 13.22
C LEU A 217 -7.46 -19.10 13.01
N GLY A 218 -6.66 -19.40 14.04
CA GLY A 218 -5.57 -20.37 13.99
C GLY A 218 -4.26 -19.85 13.39
N TYR A 219 -4.13 -18.55 13.16
CA TYR A 219 -2.84 -17.96 12.79
C TYR A 219 -1.90 -17.93 13.99
N LYS A 220 -0.60 -18.08 13.73
CA LYS A 220 0.47 -18.12 14.74
C LYS A 220 1.62 -17.19 14.35
N LYS A 221 2.63 -17.09 15.24
CA LYS A 221 3.88 -16.31 15.05
C LYS A 221 3.59 -14.86 14.70
N ILE A 222 2.77 -14.21 15.52
CA ILE A 222 2.30 -12.86 15.26
C ILE A 222 3.39 -11.86 15.67
N VAL A 223 4.00 -11.19 14.69
CA VAL A 223 4.93 -10.08 14.91
C VAL A 223 4.21 -8.79 14.56
N THR A 224 4.26 -7.80 15.46
CA THR A 224 3.72 -6.47 15.21
C THR A 224 4.82 -5.43 15.21
N GLU A 225 4.76 -4.51 14.25
CA GLU A 225 5.73 -3.40 14.11
C GLU A 225 4.97 -2.12 13.75
N GLU A 226 5.34 -0.99 14.34
CA GLU A 226 4.81 0.30 13.91
C GLU A 226 5.29 0.63 12.48
N SER A 227 4.37 1.07 11.62
CA SER A 227 4.72 1.53 10.28
C SER A 227 5.59 2.78 10.37
N LYS A 228 6.80 2.71 9.79
CA LYS A 228 7.75 3.83 9.70
C LYS A 228 7.17 5.07 9.00
N ILE A 229 6.11 4.89 8.22
CA ILE A 229 5.38 5.96 7.53
C ILE A 229 3.97 6.04 8.09
N LYS A 230 3.60 7.25 8.52
CA LYS A 230 2.27 7.55 9.04
C LYS A 230 1.19 7.42 7.95
N GLY A 231 0.01 7.03 8.38
CA GLY A 231 -1.20 6.99 7.59
C GLY A 231 -1.79 8.38 7.30
N LYS A 232 -2.99 8.38 6.72
CA LYS A 232 -3.74 9.60 6.43
C LYS A 232 -3.95 10.41 7.71
N GLU A 233 -3.85 11.74 7.62
CA GLU A 233 -4.01 12.67 8.75
C GLU A 233 -3.00 12.46 9.89
N GLY A 234 -1.90 11.75 9.62
CA GLY A 234 -0.85 11.47 10.59
C GLY A 234 -1.18 10.32 11.54
N ASN A 235 -2.16 9.48 11.23
CA ASN A 235 -2.45 8.27 12.00
C ASN A 235 -1.22 7.36 12.07
N ILE A 236 -0.95 6.83 13.27
CA ILE A 236 0.03 5.77 13.45
C ILE A 236 -0.67 4.45 13.09
N GLU A 237 -0.01 3.67 12.24
CA GLU A 237 -0.51 2.38 11.73
C GLU A 237 0.51 1.30 12.09
N TYR A 238 0.08 0.04 12.19
CA TYR A 238 0.92 -1.07 12.64
C TYR A 238 0.85 -2.21 11.63
N PHE A 239 1.97 -2.78 11.24
CA PHE A 239 1.99 -4.07 10.58
C PHE A 239 1.76 -5.18 11.59
N ALA A 240 1.01 -6.20 11.18
CA ALA A 240 0.94 -7.50 11.81
C ALA A 240 1.29 -8.56 10.78
N VAL A 241 2.32 -9.36 11.07
CA VAL A 241 2.76 -10.48 10.27
C VAL A 241 2.43 -11.76 11.00
N PHE A 242 1.74 -12.68 10.35
CA PHE A 242 1.38 -13.96 10.96
C PHE A 242 1.23 -15.05 9.91
N GLY A 243 1.42 -16.29 10.32
CA GLY A 243 1.42 -17.45 9.42
C GLY A 243 0.41 -18.50 9.84
N LEU A 244 -0.23 -19.13 8.85
CA LEU A 244 -0.91 -20.39 9.07
C LEU A 244 0.13 -21.49 8.97
N ASN A 245 0.50 -22.11 10.09
CA ASN A 245 1.37 -23.29 10.12
C ASN A 245 0.50 -24.49 10.44
N GLN A 246 0.62 -25.58 9.66
CA GLN A 246 0.06 -26.87 10.04
C GLN A 246 0.73 -27.37 11.32
#